data_AF-A0A540K457-F1
#
_entry.id   AF-A0A540K457-F1
#
_cell.length_a   1.000
_cell.length_b   1.000
_cell.length_c   1.000
_cell.angle_alpha   90.00
_cell.angle_beta   90.00
_cell.angle_gamma   90.00
#
_symmetry.space_group_name_H-M   'P 1'
#
loop_
_entity.id
_entity.type
_entity.pdbx_description
1 polymer ?
#
loop_
_entity_poly.entity_id
_entity_poly.type
_entity_poly.pdbx_seq_one_letter_code
_entity_poly.pdbx_strand_id
1 'polypeptide(L)'
;MYPPKKPFPRSFVAVQGVVYCKSCNYSGVDTLNGAKPVLGATVKLQCNNRKFPLVVKETTDKNGYFFITAPKTITTFGAHKCKVSLVSSPSAACSKPSDLHGGLSGALMKPAKPFMSQKLPFLLYNVGPFAFEPTCPR
;
A
#
# COMPACT_ATOMS: atom_id res chain seq x y z
N MET A 1 34.66 7.84 -5.63
CA MET A 1 33.54 8.75 -5.30
C MET A 1 32.30 8.27 -6.06
N TYR A 2 31.28 7.76 -5.36
CA TYR A 2 29.99 7.53 -5.99
C TYR A 2 29.35 8.90 -6.29
N PRO A 3 28.82 9.14 -7.50
CA PRO A 3 28.14 10.39 -7.79
C PRO A 3 26.98 10.56 -6.80
N PRO A 4 26.75 11.77 -6.25
CA PRO A 4 25.60 12.00 -5.40
C PRO A 4 24.34 11.65 -6.19
N LYS A 5 23.53 10.72 -5.66
CA LYS A 5 22.22 10.39 -6.25
C LYS A 5 21.46 11.70 -6.40
N LYS A 6 21.28 12.18 -7.64
CA LYS A 6 20.49 13.37 -7.91
C LYS A 6 19.14 13.20 -7.22
N PRO A 7 18.69 14.15 -6.39
CA PRO A 7 17.36 14.09 -5.82
C PRO A 7 16.37 13.92 -6.96
N PHE A 8 15.42 12.97 -6.83
CA PHE A 8 14.35 12.85 -7.82
C PHE A 8 13.68 14.23 -7.97
N PRO A 9 13.53 14.76 -9.19
CA PRO A 9 12.84 16.03 -9.40
C PRO A 9 11.44 15.97 -8.79
N ARG A 10 10.93 17.10 -8.30
CA ARG A 10 9.60 17.18 -7.68
C ARG A 10 8.57 16.55 -8.62
N SER A 11 7.99 15.45 -8.17
CA SER A 11 7.06 14.63 -8.97
C SER A 11 5.80 14.35 -8.16
N PHE A 12 4.74 13.94 -8.85
CA PHE A 12 3.53 13.42 -8.21
C PHE A 12 3.79 12.03 -7.62
N VAL A 13 2.95 11.63 -6.68
CA VAL A 13 3.11 10.37 -5.95
C VAL A 13 2.09 9.37 -6.47
N ALA A 14 2.58 8.21 -6.89
CA ALA A 14 1.77 7.03 -7.13
C ALA A 14 2.26 5.90 -6.23
N VAL A 15 1.36 5.07 -5.74
CA VAL A 15 1.66 4.00 -4.79
C VAL A 15 1.01 2.72 -5.26
N GLN A 16 1.74 1.61 -5.19
CA GLN A 16 1.22 0.31 -5.54
C GLN A 16 1.58 -0.76 -4.51
N GLY A 17 0.79 -1.80 -4.47
CA GLY A 17 1.02 -2.98 -3.64
C GLY A 17 0.04 -4.08 -3.95
N VAL A 18 0.15 -5.18 -3.20
CA VAL A 18 -0.73 -6.34 -3.31
C VAL A 18 -1.25 -6.71 -1.93
N VAL A 19 -2.51 -7.13 -1.86
CA VAL A 19 -3.17 -7.59 -0.64
C VAL A 19 -3.55 -9.06 -0.77
N TYR A 20 -3.20 -9.81 0.27
CA TYR A 20 -3.47 -11.23 0.39
C TYR A 20 -4.38 -11.55 1.58
N CYS A 21 -4.94 -12.74 1.54
CA CYS A 21 -5.52 -13.43 2.67
C CYS A 21 -4.57 -14.55 3.06
N LYS A 22 -4.08 -14.56 4.32
CA LYS A 22 -3.21 -15.63 4.80
C LYS A 22 -3.97 -16.98 4.78
N SER A 23 -3.22 -18.07 4.64
CA SER A 23 -3.78 -19.42 4.72
C SER A 23 -4.10 -19.79 6.18
N CYS A 24 -5.13 -20.61 6.37
CA CYS A 24 -5.47 -21.16 7.69
C CYS A 24 -4.34 -21.97 8.33
N ASN A 25 -3.50 -22.62 7.52
CA ASN A 25 -2.34 -23.37 8.00
C ASN A 25 -1.28 -22.47 8.66
N TYR A 26 -1.34 -21.16 8.42
CA TYR A 26 -0.37 -20.18 8.90
C TYR A 26 -1.04 -18.96 9.55
N SER A 27 -2.24 -19.16 10.12
CA SER A 27 -2.95 -18.11 10.86
C SER A 27 -2.08 -17.56 11.99
N GLY A 28 -1.97 -16.24 12.09
CA GLY A 28 -1.15 -15.55 13.10
C GLY A 28 0.36 -15.61 12.86
N VAL A 29 0.82 -16.25 11.78
CA VAL A 29 2.24 -16.28 11.38
C VAL A 29 2.48 -15.24 10.31
N ASP A 30 3.60 -14.53 10.37
CA ASP A 30 3.98 -13.51 9.37
C ASP A 30 4.57 -14.15 8.10
N THR A 31 3.70 -14.86 7.38
CA THR A 31 4.01 -15.51 6.11
C THR A 31 2.89 -15.33 5.09
N LEU A 32 3.25 -15.42 3.82
CA LEU A 32 2.34 -15.45 2.68
C LEU A 32 2.25 -16.84 2.04
N ASN A 33 2.79 -17.87 2.70
CA ASN A 33 2.73 -19.24 2.20
C ASN A 33 1.27 -19.71 2.11
N GLY A 34 0.86 -20.14 0.92
CA GLY A 34 -0.53 -20.54 0.63
C GLY A 34 -1.54 -19.40 0.69
N ALA A 35 -1.09 -18.15 0.82
CA ALA A 35 -1.96 -16.97 0.83
C ALA A 35 -2.58 -16.73 -0.54
N LYS A 36 -3.80 -16.19 -0.57
CA LYS A 36 -4.56 -15.94 -1.81
C LYS A 36 -4.80 -14.44 -2.00
N PRO A 37 -4.74 -13.91 -3.23
CA PRO A 37 -5.04 -12.51 -3.47
C PRO A 37 -6.48 -12.17 -3.07
N VAL A 38 -6.70 -10.96 -2.56
CA VAL A 38 -8.04 -10.51 -2.15
C VAL A 38 -8.57 -9.51 -3.15
N LEU A 39 -9.64 -9.85 -3.85
CA LEU A 39 -10.40 -8.91 -4.68
C LEU A 39 -11.21 -7.96 -3.78
N GLY A 40 -11.20 -6.66 -4.09
CA GLY A 40 -12.04 -5.66 -3.44
C GLY A 40 -11.62 -5.29 -2.01
N ALA A 41 -10.44 -5.70 -1.55
CA ALA A 41 -9.88 -5.22 -0.30
C ALA A 41 -9.66 -3.71 -0.37
N THR A 42 -10.13 -2.99 0.63
CA THR A 42 -9.95 -1.53 0.73
C THR A 42 -8.64 -1.24 1.47
N VAL A 43 -7.80 -0.43 0.83
CA VAL A 43 -6.58 0.13 1.40
C VAL A 43 -6.71 1.65 1.48
N LYS A 44 -5.94 2.28 2.37
CA LYS A 44 -5.85 3.74 2.45
C LYS A 44 -4.41 4.23 2.38
N LEU A 45 -4.19 5.28 1.59
CA LEU A 45 -3.03 6.15 1.67
C LEU A 45 -3.39 7.31 2.60
N GLN A 46 -2.65 7.47 3.69
CA GLN A 46 -2.82 8.57 4.64
C GLN A 46 -1.55 9.40 4.73
N CYS A 47 -1.65 10.71 4.48
CA CYS A 47 -0.53 11.66 4.55
C CYS A 47 -0.75 12.70 5.64
N ASN A 48 0.14 12.75 6.63
CA ASN A 48 0.08 13.67 7.76
C ASN A 48 0.97 14.91 7.53
N ASN A 49 0.85 15.55 6.35
CA ASN A 49 1.69 16.69 5.98
C ASN A 49 1.07 18.06 6.31
N ARG A 50 -0.21 18.10 6.69
CA ARG A 50 -0.98 19.33 6.99
C ARG A 50 -1.78 19.16 8.28
N LYS A 51 -2.42 20.25 8.73
CA LYS A 51 -3.31 20.28 9.91
C LYS A 51 -4.40 19.18 9.87
N PHE A 52 -4.91 18.86 8.68
CA PHE A 52 -5.81 17.73 8.47
C PHE A 52 -5.11 16.63 7.66
N PRO A 53 -5.16 15.36 8.12
CA PRO A 53 -4.62 14.23 7.37
C PRO A 53 -5.35 14.08 6.03
N LEU A 54 -4.58 13.97 4.95
CA LEU A 54 -5.14 13.60 3.66
C LEU A 54 -5.31 12.09 3.62
N VAL A 55 -6.49 11.59 3.24
CA VAL A 55 -6.79 10.17 3.11
C VAL A 55 -7.36 9.89 1.72
N VAL A 56 -6.76 8.94 1.02
CA VAL A 56 -7.29 8.37 -0.23
C VAL A 56 -7.47 6.89 -0.03
N LYS A 57 -8.64 6.36 -0.40
CA LYS A 57 -8.94 4.93 -0.36
C LYS A 57 -8.99 4.38 -1.76
N GLU A 58 -8.53 3.15 -1.92
CA GLU A 58 -8.68 2.38 -3.15
C GLU A 58 -9.00 0.93 -2.84
N THR A 59 -9.56 0.25 -3.85
CA THR A 59 -9.86 -1.19 -3.77
C THR A 59 -8.94 -2.00 -4.66
N THR A 60 -8.63 -3.21 -4.23
CA THR A 60 -7.81 -4.14 -5.00
C THR A 60 -8.58 -4.81 -6.15
N ASP A 61 -7.84 -5.16 -7.20
CA ASP A 61 -8.34 -5.95 -8.33
C ASP A 61 -8.36 -7.46 -8.02
N LYS A 62 -8.68 -8.28 -9.04
CA LYS A 62 -8.76 -9.74 -8.94
C LYS A 62 -7.43 -10.43 -8.54
N ASN A 63 -6.31 -9.76 -8.77
CA ASN A 63 -4.98 -10.23 -8.38
C ASN A 63 -4.56 -9.68 -7.01
N GLY A 64 -5.46 -9.00 -6.30
CA GLY A 64 -5.16 -8.32 -5.05
C GLY A 64 -4.33 -7.06 -5.23
N TYR A 65 -4.11 -6.60 -6.46
CA TYR A 65 -3.28 -5.46 -6.75
C TYR A 65 -4.07 -4.15 -6.58
N PHE A 66 -3.43 -3.12 -6.03
CA PHE A 66 -3.98 -1.77 -5.99
C PHE A 66 -2.95 -0.76 -6.50
N PHE A 67 -3.47 0.34 -7.04
CA PHE A 67 -2.69 1.48 -7.48
C PHE A 67 -3.39 2.77 -7.07
N ILE A 68 -2.75 3.57 -6.22
CA ILE A 68 -3.27 4.84 -5.71
C ILE A 68 -2.46 5.98 -6.32
N THR A 69 -3.13 6.92 -6.97
CA THR A 69 -2.56 8.24 -7.28
C THR A 69 -2.87 9.20 -6.15
N ALA A 70 -1.84 9.76 -5.51
CA ALA A 70 -2.06 10.79 -4.50
C ALA A 70 -2.61 12.08 -5.17
N PRO A 71 -3.39 12.89 -4.44
CA PRO A 71 -3.85 14.18 -4.96
C PRO A 71 -2.67 15.08 -5.29
N LYS A 72 -2.82 15.94 -6.30
CA LYS A 72 -1.74 16.80 -6.82
C LYS A 72 -1.09 17.71 -5.78
N THR A 73 -1.75 17.92 -4.64
CA THR A 73 -1.21 18.64 -3.48
C THR A 73 -0.12 17.90 -2.71
N ILE A 74 0.02 16.58 -2.93
CA ILE A 74 1.07 15.74 -2.36
C ILE A 74 2.11 15.45 -3.44
N THR A 75 3.34 15.87 -3.18
CA THR A 75 4.50 15.62 -4.04
C THR A 75 5.50 14.73 -3.31
N THR A 76 6.55 14.30 -4.02
CA THR A 76 7.66 13.53 -3.45
C THR A 76 8.27 14.14 -2.19
N PHE A 77 8.22 15.47 -1.99
CA PHE A 77 8.65 16.11 -0.74
C PHE A 77 7.78 15.78 0.46
N GLY A 78 6.48 15.58 0.26
CA GLY A 78 5.54 15.21 1.33
C GLY A 78 5.38 13.69 1.51
N ALA A 79 5.90 12.90 0.56
CA ALA A 79 5.69 11.45 0.51
C ALA A 79 6.20 10.71 1.76
N HIS A 80 7.29 11.18 2.37
CA HIS A 80 7.85 10.58 3.59
C HIS A 80 6.91 10.66 4.82
N LYS A 81 5.89 11.53 4.78
CA LYS A 81 4.85 11.65 5.81
C LYS A 81 3.58 10.86 5.48
N CYS A 82 3.62 10.07 4.41
CA CYS A 82 2.53 9.23 4.00
C CYS A 82 2.77 7.77 4.37
N LYS A 83 1.69 7.08 4.73
CA LYS A 83 1.68 5.65 5.03
C LYS A 83 0.51 4.99 4.30
N VAL A 84 0.66 3.71 3.99
CA VAL A 84 -0.42 2.89 3.44
C VAL A 84 -0.81 1.80 4.43
N SER A 85 -2.10 1.63 4.69
CA SER A 85 -2.61 0.53 5.52
C SER A 85 -3.91 -0.06 4.99
N LEU A 86 -4.21 -1.27 5.44
CA LEU A 86 -5.46 -1.97 5.22
C LEU A 86 -6.60 -1.26 5.96
N VAL A 87 -7.79 -1.30 5.37
CA VAL A 87 -9.02 -0.78 5.97
C VAL A 87 -10.00 -1.92 6.20
N SER A 88 -10.35 -2.63 5.14
CA SER A 88 -11.38 -3.67 5.17
C SER A 88 -11.22 -4.65 4.02
N SER A 89 -11.82 -5.81 4.18
CA SER A 89 -11.91 -6.84 3.14
C SER A 89 -13.38 -7.20 2.94
N PRO A 90 -13.82 -7.48 1.70
CA PRO A 90 -15.19 -7.88 1.42
C PRO A 90 -15.49 -9.31 1.88
N SER A 91 -14.46 -10.13 2.13
CA SER A 91 -14.62 -11.50 2.60
C SER A 91 -14.65 -11.56 4.12
N ALA A 92 -15.75 -12.06 4.69
CA ALA A 92 -15.87 -12.33 6.12
C ALA A 92 -14.82 -13.35 6.60
N ALA A 93 -14.50 -14.33 5.75
CA ALA A 93 -13.47 -15.33 6.01
C ALA A 93 -12.05 -14.74 6.07
N CYS A 94 -11.86 -13.46 5.72
CA CYS A 94 -10.56 -12.81 5.74
C CYS A 94 -10.65 -11.31 5.97
N SER A 95 -11.19 -10.94 7.13
CA SER A 95 -11.62 -9.58 7.45
C SER A 95 -10.72 -8.85 8.43
N LYS A 96 -9.95 -9.56 9.26
CA LYS A 96 -9.09 -8.98 10.29
C LYS A 96 -7.76 -8.53 9.69
N PRO A 97 -7.41 -7.23 9.67
CA PRO A 97 -6.12 -6.79 9.16
C PRO A 97 -4.97 -7.37 10.02
N SER A 98 -3.93 -7.90 9.38
CA SER A 98 -2.67 -8.21 10.05
C SER A 98 -1.70 -7.04 9.94
N ASP A 99 -0.71 -6.97 10.82
CA ASP A 99 0.34 -5.95 10.71
C ASP A 99 1.54 -6.39 9.84
N LEU A 100 1.36 -7.45 9.03
CA LEU A 100 2.37 -7.91 8.10
C LEU A 100 2.82 -6.75 7.19
N HIS A 101 4.12 -6.46 7.20
CA HIS A 101 4.74 -5.35 6.47
C HIS A 101 4.13 -3.96 6.77
N GLY A 102 3.58 -3.75 7.96
CA GLY A 102 2.91 -2.50 8.35
C GLY A 102 1.49 -2.38 7.81
N GLY A 103 0.84 -3.50 7.47
CA GLY A 103 -0.53 -3.53 6.95
C GLY A 103 -1.56 -2.89 7.88
N LEU A 104 -1.33 -2.86 9.20
CA LEU A 104 -2.23 -2.26 10.18
C LEU A 104 -1.68 -0.91 10.69
N SER A 105 -0.41 -0.87 11.10
CA SER A 105 0.26 0.30 11.67
C SER A 105 0.64 1.37 10.64
N GLY A 106 0.61 1.01 9.35
CA GLY A 106 0.91 1.87 8.22
C GLY A 106 2.33 1.68 7.69
N ALA A 107 2.43 1.15 6.49
CA ALA A 107 3.68 0.82 5.82
C ALA A 107 4.40 2.06 5.26
N LEU A 108 5.73 2.02 5.34
CA LEU A 108 6.59 2.99 4.69
C LEU A 108 6.67 2.72 3.18
N MET A 109 6.59 3.80 2.41
CA MET A 109 6.63 3.76 0.96
C MET A 109 8.06 3.73 0.44
N LYS A 110 8.42 2.72 -0.35
CA LYS A 110 9.75 2.59 -0.94
C LYS A 110 9.76 3.13 -2.37
N PRO A 111 10.59 4.13 -2.71
CA PRO A 111 10.70 4.64 -4.07
C PRO A 111 11.03 3.54 -5.08
N ALA A 112 10.35 3.56 -6.22
CA ALA A 112 10.54 2.67 -7.35
C ALA A 112 10.87 3.49 -8.61
N LYS A 113 10.62 2.93 -9.79
CA LYS A 113 10.92 3.59 -11.06
C LYS A 113 9.95 4.78 -11.29
N PRO A 114 10.46 5.98 -11.67
CA PRO A 114 9.60 7.06 -12.11
C PRO A 114 8.92 6.71 -13.43
N PHE A 115 7.79 7.35 -13.71
CA PHE A 115 7.06 7.20 -14.97
C PHE A 115 6.35 8.50 -15.35
N MET A 116 5.96 8.59 -16.62
CA MET A 116 5.16 9.70 -17.15
C MET A 116 3.73 9.21 -17.39
N SER A 117 2.75 9.95 -16.90
CA SER A 117 1.34 9.71 -17.21
C SER A 117 0.67 11.04 -17.51
N GLN A 118 -0.06 11.11 -18.64
CA GLN A 118 -0.73 12.33 -19.09
C GLN A 118 0.21 13.57 -19.11
N LYS A 119 1.45 13.39 -19.56
CA LYS A 119 2.51 14.43 -19.57
C LYS A 119 2.94 14.95 -18.18
N LEU A 120 2.54 14.30 -17.10
CA LEU A 120 2.95 14.64 -15.73
C LEU A 120 3.95 13.60 -15.19
N PRO A 121 5.01 14.04 -14.47
CA PRO A 121 5.99 13.14 -13.88
C PRO A 121 5.48 12.56 -12.56
N PHE A 122 5.57 11.24 -12.42
CA PHE A 122 5.26 10.52 -11.19
C PHE A 122 6.48 9.76 -10.70
N LEU A 123 6.65 9.72 -9.37
CA LEU A 123 7.49 8.73 -8.71
C LEU A 123 6.58 7.64 -8.15
N LEU A 124 6.79 6.42 -8.62
CA LEU A 124 6.11 5.25 -8.09
C LEU A 124 6.73 4.85 -6.76
N TYR A 125 5.89 4.44 -5.81
CA TYR A 125 6.30 3.84 -4.56
C TYR A 125 5.69 2.44 -4.40
N ASN A 126 6.51 1.50 -3.97
CA ASN A 126 6.05 0.16 -3.60
C ASN A 126 5.79 0.09 -2.09
N VAL A 127 4.73 -0.63 -1.72
CA VAL A 127 4.42 -1.02 -0.34
C VAL A 127 4.02 -2.49 -0.27
N GLY A 128 4.05 -3.06 0.93
CA GLY A 128 3.59 -4.42 1.15
C GLY A 128 4.49 -5.47 0.48
N PRO A 129 3.99 -6.70 0.29
CA PRO A 129 2.58 -7.09 0.30
C PRO A 129 1.90 -7.02 1.67
N PHE A 130 0.61 -6.73 1.72
CA PHE A 130 -0.18 -6.76 2.96
C PHE A 130 -1.01 -8.03 3.05
N ALA A 131 -1.48 -8.36 4.26
CA ALA A 131 -2.39 -9.47 4.43
C ALA A 131 -3.46 -9.25 5.50
N PHE A 132 -4.62 -9.85 5.28
CA PHE A 132 -5.61 -10.10 6.31
C PHE A 132 -5.38 -11.47 6.93
N GLU A 133 -5.70 -11.60 8.23
CA GLU A 133 -5.80 -12.88 8.92
C GLU A 133 -7.06 -13.64 8.46
N PRO A 134 -6.98 -14.97 8.32
CA PRO A 134 -8.11 -15.79 7.95
C PRO A 134 -8.99 -16.06 9.16
N THR A 135 -10.28 -16.29 8.91
CA THR A 135 -11.19 -16.91 9.87
C THR A 135 -11.29 -18.38 9.51
N CYS A 136 -10.68 -19.23 10.32
CA CYS A 136 -10.61 -20.65 10.06
C CYS A 136 -11.72 -21.40 10.81
N PRO A 137 -12.39 -22.37 10.17
CA PRO A 137 -13.22 -23.30 10.90
C PRO A 137 -12.35 -24.01 11.95
N ARG A 138 -12.90 -24.15 13.15
CA ARG A 138 -12.27 -24.92 14.24
C ARG A 138 -12.37 -26.41 13.95
#